data_AF-A0A934MD79-F1
#
_entry.id   AF-A0A934MD79-F1
#
_cell.length_a   1.000
_cell.length_b   1.000
_cell.length_c   1.000
_cell.angle_alpha   90.00
_cell.angle_beta   90.00
_cell.angle_gamma   90.00
#
_symmetry.space_group_name_H-M   'P 1'
#
loop_
_entity.id
_entity.type
_entity.pdbx_description
1 polymer ?
#
loop_
_entity_poly.entity_id
_entity_poly.type
_entity_poly.pdbx_seq_one_letter_code
_entity_poly.pdbx_strand_id
1 'polypeptide(L)' 'MSRRSRDPLATFNERVKMTAMFINTVALGIVGFAVLRPLTESLANWSAKTTWWLMAGLVLHAFAHYILRYLHKEDAT' A
#
# COMPACT_ATOMS: atom_id res chain seq x y z
N MET A 1 18.41 17.21 -29.60
CA MET A 1 18.03 15.92 -28.98
C MET A 1 18.61 15.92 -27.57
N SER A 2 17.88 16.42 -26.56
CA SER A 2 18.41 16.52 -25.20
C SER A 2 18.57 15.11 -24.64
N ARG A 3 19.78 14.75 -24.18
CA ARG A 3 20.01 13.53 -23.42
C ARG A 3 19.16 13.64 -22.15
N ARG A 4 18.18 12.75 -21.97
CA ARG A 4 17.60 12.48 -20.65
C ARG A 4 18.76 12.08 -19.74
N SER A 5 19.28 13.03 -18.97
CA SER A 5 20.13 12.70 -17.84
C SER A 5 19.28 11.85 -16.90
N ARG A 6 19.75 10.66 -16.53
CA ARG A 6 19.05 9.83 -15.54
C ARG A 6 19.20 10.53 -14.21
N ASP A 7 18.11 11.14 -13.74
CA ASP A 7 18.07 11.72 -12.41
C ASP A 7 18.04 10.58 -11.36
N PRO A 8 19.10 10.41 -10.55
CA PRO A 8 19.14 9.39 -9.51
C PRO A 8 18.06 9.59 -8.45
N LEU A 9 17.67 10.84 -8.17
CA LEU A 9 16.63 11.19 -7.20
C LEU A 9 15.25 10.75 -7.71
N ALA A 10 14.95 11.05 -8.98
CA ALA A 10 13.73 10.58 -9.63
C ALA A 10 13.64 9.05 -9.62
N THR A 11 14.75 8.35 -9.94
CA THR A 11 14.80 6.88 -9.93
C THR A 11 14.54 6.30 -8.54
N PHE A 12 15.09 6.91 -7.49
CA PHE A 12 14.84 6.50 -6.10
C PHE A 12 13.37 6.71 -5.73
N ASN A 13 12.83 7.90 -6.01
CA ASN A 13 11.44 8.24 -5.73
C ASN A 13 10.45 7.30 -6.46
N GLU A 14 10.72 6.93 -7.71
CA GLU A 14 9.92 5.95 -8.44
C GLU A 14 9.90 4.59 -7.74
N ARG A 15 11.05 4.10 -7.26
CA ARG A 15 11.13 2.83 -6.52
C ARG A 15 10.33 2.87 -5.23
N VAL A 16 10.46 3.95 -4.46
CA VAL A 16 9.68 4.15 -3.22
C VAL A 16 8.18 4.13 -3.53
N LYS A 17 7.74 4.85 -4.56
CA LYS A 17 6.32 4.86 -5.00
C LYS A 17 5.86 3.46 -5.41
N MET A 18 6.63 2.75 -6.24
CA MET A 18 6.28 1.41 -6.69
C MET A 18 6.14 0.44 -5.52
N THR A 19 7.08 0.45 -4.57
CA THR A 19 7.01 -0.39 -3.36
C THR A 19 5.80 -0.05 -2.49
N ALA A 20 5.57 1.24 -2.22
CA ALA A 20 4.41 1.68 -1.44
C ALA A 20 3.09 1.27 -2.11
N MET A 21 2.95 1.49 -3.42
CA MET A 21 1.74 1.11 -4.15
C MET A 21 1.52 -0.40 -4.20
N PHE A 22 2.59 -1.18 -4.35
CA PHE A 22 2.51 -2.65 -4.30
C PHE A 22 1.98 -3.12 -2.94
N ILE A 23 2.57 -2.64 -1.84
CA ILE A 23 2.17 -3.01 -0.48
C ILE A 23 0.74 -2.54 -0.19
N ASN A 24 0.39 -1.33 -0.61
CA ASN A 24 -0.98 -0.82 -0.50
C ASN A 24 -1.99 -1.70 -1.24
N THR A 25 -1.66 -2.18 -2.43
CA THR A 25 -2.55 -3.05 -3.22
C THR A 25 -2.78 -4.39 -2.53
N VAL A 26 -1.72 -5.00 -1.97
CA VAL A 26 -1.84 -6.22 -1.17
C VAL A 26 -2.71 -5.98 0.07
N ALA A 27 -2.49 -4.87 0.76
CA ALA A 27 -3.28 -4.47 1.93
C ALA A 27 -4.76 -4.35 1.61
N LEU A 28 -5.12 -3.67 0.51
CA LEU A 28 -6.51 -3.54 0.05
C LEU A 28 -7.11 -4.89 -0.36
N GLY A 29 -6.33 -5.79 -0.95
CA GLY A 29 -6.77 -7.15 -1.23
C GLY A 29 -7.14 -7.93 0.04
N ILE A 30 -6.32 -7.80 1.09
CA ILE A 30 -6.58 -8.43 2.40
C ILE A 30 -7.81 -7.82 3.08
N VAL A 31 -7.90 -6.49 3.13
CA VAL A 31 -9.06 -5.77 3.69
C VAL A 31 -10.34 -6.16 2.95
N GLY A 32 -10.30 -6.12 1.62
CA GLY A 32 -11.40 -6.51 0.75
C GLY A 32 -11.84 -7.94 1.01
N PHE A 33 -10.91 -8.90 1.06
CA PHE A 33 -11.24 -10.30 1.37
C PHE A 33 -11.84 -10.48 2.77
N ALA A 34 -11.28 -9.82 3.79
CA ALA A 34 -11.77 -9.89 5.16
C ALA A 34 -13.20 -9.35 5.30
N VAL A 35 -13.57 -8.32 4.53
CA VAL A 35 -14.92 -7.74 4.53
C VAL A 35 -15.88 -8.53 3.63
N LEU A 36 -15.47 -8.87 2.41
CA LEU A 36 -16.34 -9.49 1.41
C LEU A 36 -16.71 -10.92 1.78
N ARG A 37 -15.78 -11.72 2.33
CA ARG A 37 -16.05 -13.12 2.65
C ARG A 37 -17.26 -13.33 3.59
N PRO A 38 -17.34 -12.70 4.77
CA PRO A 38 -18.52 -12.83 5.63
C PRO A 38 -19.78 -12.24 4.97
N LEU A 39 -19.66 -11.20 4.13
CA LEU A 39 -20.79 -10.65 3.39
C LEU A 39 -21.35 -11.62 2.34
N THR A 40 -20.49 -12.44 1.72
CA THR A 40 -20.90 -13.44 0.71
C THR A 40 -21.41 -14.74 1.30
N GLU A 41 -20.95 -15.12 2.50
CA GLU A 41 -21.34 -16.37 3.16
C GLU A 41 -22.50 -16.16 4.16
N SER A 42 -22.26 -15.33 5.19
CA SER A 42 -23.24 -14.95 6.23
C SER A 42 -22.60 -13.94 7.18
N LEU A 43 -23.32 -12.86 7.51
CA LEU A 43 -22.88 -11.87 8.50
C LEU A 43 -22.63 -12.47 9.90
N ALA A 44 -23.27 -13.59 10.22
CA ALA A 44 -23.00 -14.34 11.46
C ALA A 44 -21.59 -14.95 11.50
N ASN A 45 -20.91 -15.06 10.35
CA ASN A 45 -19.54 -15.57 10.25
C ASN A 45 -18.47 -14.51 10.59
N TRP A 46 -18.88 -13.31 11.05
CA TRP A 46 -17.93 -12.33 11.57
C TRP A 46 -17.24 -12.89 12.81
N SER A 47 -15.95 -13.24 12.66
CA SER A 47 -15.18 -13.94 13.69
C SER A 47 -13.96 -13.14 14.12
N ALA A 48 -13.33 -13.57 15.22
CA ALA A 48 -12.02 -13.05 15.64
C ALA A 48 -10.96 -13.20 14.52
N LYS A 49 -11.02 -14.27 13.72
CA LYS A 49 -10.12 -14.47 12.57
C LYS A 49 -10.36 -13.42 11.48
N THR A 50 -11.62 -13.12 11.17
CA THR A 50 -12.00 -12.05 10.22
C THR A 50 -11.45 -10.70 10.67
N THR A 51 -11.65 -10.38 11.96
CA THR A 51 -11.16 -9.14 12.57
C THR A 51 -9.64 -9.05 12.54
N TRP A 52 -8.94 -10.16 12.82
CA TRP A 52 -7.49 -10.24 12.75
C TRP A 52 -6.95 -9.94 11.33
N TRP A 53 -7.54 -10.55 10.30
CA TRP A 53 -7.16 -10.30 8.92
C TRP A 53 -7.45 -8.87 8.47
N LEU A 54 -8.59 -8.31 8.89
CA LEU A 54 -8.92 -6.91 8.65
C LEU A 54 -7.85 -5.99 9.26
N MET A 55 -7.50 -6.21 10.53
CA MET A 55 -6.45 -5.45 11.22
C MET A 55 -5.09 -5.61 10.57
N ALA A 56 -4.71 -6.82 10.15
CA ALA A 56 -3.46 -7.07 9.42
C ALA A 56 -3.41 -6.27 8.11
N GLY A 57 -4.51 -6.24 7.35
CA GLY A 57 -4.66 -5.42 6.16
C GLY A 57 -4.51 -3.92 6.45
N LEU A 58 -5.14 -3.42 7.53
CA LEU A 58 -5.03 -2.01 7.93
C LEU A 58 -3.61 -1.62 8.37
N VAL A 59 -2.92 -2.49 9.11
CA VAL A 59 -1.51 -2.28 9.49
C VAL A 59 -0.64 -2.22 8.24
N LEU A 60 -0.85 -3.12 7.28
CA LEU A 60 -0.10 -3.13 6.03
C LEU A 60 -0.39 -1.89 5.17
N HIS A 61 -1.64 -1.43 5.17
CA HIS A 61 -2.05 -0.18 4.53
C HIS A 61 -1.34 1.03 5.15
N ALA A 62 -1.33 1.12 6.49
CA ALA A 62 -0.60 2.17 7.20
C ALA A 62 0.92 2.11 6.93
N PHE A 63 1.47 0.89 6.85
CA PHE A 63 2.88 0.69 6.51
C PHE A 63 3.22 1.16 5.07
N ALA A 64 2.32 0.95 4.10
CA ALA A 64 2.49 1.49 2.75
C ALA A 64 2.59 3.02 2.75
N HIS A 65 1.74 3.70 3.52
CA HIS A 65 1.81 5.16 3.69
C HIS A 65 3.07 5.59 4.43
N TYR A 66 3.52 4.81 5.41
CA TYR A 66 4.78 5.05 6.09
C TYR A 66 5.97 5.04 5.10
N ILE A 67 5.97 4.15 4.12
CA ILE A 67 7.02 4.10 3.09
C ILE A 67 7.06 5.38 2.25
N LEU A 68 5.92 6.02 1.99
CA LEU A 68 5.88 7.29 1.24
C LEU A 68 6.61 8.44 1.96
N ARG A 69 6.83 8.34 3.28
CA ARG A 69 7.66 9.29 4.04
C ARG A 69 9.08 9.40 3.51
N TYR A 70 9.60 8.36 2.84
CA TYR A 70 10.95 8.35 2.30
C TYR A 70 11.07 9.07 0.95
N LEU A 71 9.99 9.62 0.39
CA LEU A 71 10.08 10.44 -0.82
C LEU A 71 10.87 11.73 -0.54
N HIS A 72 11.89 11.97 -1.36
CA HIS A 72 12.65 13.21 -1.31
C HIS A 72 11.92 14.28 -2.14
N LYS A 73 11.85 15.50 -1.60
CA LYS A 73 11.34 16.65 -2.36
C LYS A 73 12.37 17.02 -3.43
N GLU A 74 11.88 17.34 -4.62
CA GLU A 74 12.70 17.99 -5.64
C GLU A 74 12.87 19.45 -5.19
N ASP A 75 14.12 19.92 -5.03
CA ASP A 75 14.39 21.32 -4.71
C ASP A 75 13.92 22.16 -5.89
N ALA A 76 12.85 22.94 -5.69
CA ALA A 76 12.38 23.92 -6.66
C ALA A 76 13.44 25.02 -6.75
N THR A 77 14.29 24.93 -7.76
CA THR A 77 15.23 25.98 -8.16
C THR A 77 14.56 26.96 -9.11
#